data_AF-T0S995-F1
#
_entry.id   AF-T0S995-F1
#
_cell.length_a   1.000
_cell.length_b   1.000
_cell.length_c   1.000
_cell.angle_alpha   90.00
_cell.angle_beta   90.00
_cell.angle_gamma   90.00
#
_symmetry.space_group_name_H-M   'P 1'
#
loop_
_entity.id
_entity.type
_entity.pdbx_description
1 polymer ?
#
loop_
_entity_poly.entity_id
_entity_poly.type
_entity_poly.pdbx_seq_one_letter_code
_entity_poly.pdbx_strand_id
1 'polypeptide(L)'
;MLGTRHIYALRGTVRRSFSVLNGMSDDLLISMNMGHSIGGTSQASLVESLVKAGVLTTPRVQDVFRKLDRGDFTLHPSPPEDTYANRPLKIGTIATISTPQQHAQVIELLEPHLQPGHAAIDVGCGSGYLTAAMALLVGDSGHVTGVDIVPSLLELSQRNVAKAKLPSTITWKASSGKSILTPGVTYDCIHIGVAVESMDHVDALASQLNPNGGLVVALGYAGAEQTLLKVAKSEAGEITKRAVMSVLCQPLLDEAPAALPPPETRTDKLRRVQAELEAWKAVFEATHERAPTRDDMLNDAVAKELFAQFARLRK
;
A
#
# COMPACT_ATOMS: atom_id res chain seq x y z
N MET A 1 8.37 -44.32 41.97
CA MET A 1 7.46 -44.46 40.81
C MET A 1 6.77 -43.13 40.59
N LEU A 2 7.11 -42.46 39.49
CA LEU A 2 6.42 -41.27 39.02
C LEU A 2 5.04 -41.67 38.48
N GLY A 3 4.00 -40.91 38.83
CA GLY A 3 2.63 -41.11 38.35
C GLY A 3 1.96 -39.76 38.07
N THR A 4 1.81 -39.49 36.79
CA THR A 4 1.54 -38.20 36.14
C THR A 4 0.08 -37.74 36.31
N ARG A 5 -0.13 -36.45 36.61
CA ARG A 5 -1.44 -35.77 36.50
C ARG A 5 -1.79 -35.58 35.01
N HIS A 6 -3.04 -35.84 34.61
CA HIS A 6 -3.59 -35.44 33.31
C HIS A 6 -4.71 -34.44 33.53
N ILE A 7 -4.47 -33.20 33.09
CA ILE A 7 -5.43 -32.10 33.07
C ILE A 7 -5.95 -32.03 31.64
N TYR A 8 -7.24 -32.28 31.43
CA TYR A 8 -7.90 -32.05 30.14
C TYR A 8 -8.12 -30.54 29.95
N ALA A 9 -7.40 -29.93 29.01
CA ALA A 9 -7.66 -28.57 28.55
C ALA A 9 -8.58 -28.59 27.34
N LEU A 10 -9.85 -28.25 27.54
CA LEU A 10 -10.81 -27.94 26.48
C LEU A 10 -10.37 -26.65 25.76
N ARG A 11 -9.80 -26.78 24.55
CA ARG A 11 -9.56 -25.65 23.64
C ARG A 11 -10.88 -25.27 22.96
N GLY A 12 -11.62 -24.36 23.58
CA GLY A 12 -12.69 -23.62 22.92
C GLY A 12 -12.10 -22.64 21.92
N THR A 13 -12.44 -22.81 20.64
CA THR A 13 -12.07 -21.89 19.56
C THR A 13 -12.82 -20.58 19.73
N VAL A 14 -12.21 -19.61 20.43
CA VAL A 14 -12.72 -18.23 20.48
C VAL A 14 -12.52 -17.63 19.09
N ARG A 15 -13.56 -17.63 18.27
CA ARG A 15 -13.66 -16.69 17.14
C ARG A 15 -13.72 -15.29 17.73
N ARG A 16 -12.58 -14.62 17.85
CA ARG A 16 -12.53 -13.17 18.08
C ARG A 16 -13.01 -12.49 16.81
N SER A 17 -14.28 -12.09 16.80
CA SER A 17 -14.74 -11.00 15.95
C SER A 17 -13.96 -9.75 16.34
N PHE A 18 -12.97 -9.36 15.54
CA PHE A 18 -12.31 -8.07 15.65
C PHE A 18 -13.33 -6.98 15.33
N SER A 19 -13.95 -6.42 16.37
CA SER A 19 -14.59 -5.11 16.27
C SER A 19 -13.46 -4.08 16.19
N VAL A 20 -13.11 -3.67 14.97
CA VAL A 20 -12.05 -2.69 14.65
C VAL A 20 -12.37 -1.28 15.20
N LEU A 21 -13.56 -1.06 15.76
CA LEU A 21 -14.02 0.25 16.22
C LEU A 21 -13.58 0.62 17.65
N ASN A 22 -13.12 -0.34 18.47
CA ASN A 22 -12.64 -0.04 19.82
C ASN A 22 -11.12 0.23 19.78
N GLY A 23 -10.73 1.48 19.56
CA GLY A 23 -9.31 1.90 19.64
C GLY A 23 -8.82 2.88 18.57
N MET A 24 -9.71 3.42 17.72
CA MET A 24 -9.35 4.49 16.79
C MET A 24 -9.49 5.86 17.48
N SER A 25 -8.56 6.79 17.23
CA SER A 25 -8.70 8.16 17.70
C SER A 25 -9.89 8.89 17.07
N ASP A 26 -10.36 9.95 17.74
CA ASP A 26 -11.38 10.85 17.20
C ASP A 26 -10.94 11.45 15.86
N ASP A 27 -9.67 11.79 15.70
CA ASP A 27 -9.11 12.31 14.45
C ASP A 27 -9.24 11.30 13.30
N LEU A 28 -8.96 10.02 13.56
CA LEU A 28 -9.10 8.98 12.54
C LEU A 28 -10.58 8.72 12.21
N LEU A 29 -11.47 8.77 13.21
CA LEU A 29 -12.91 8.66 13.01
C LEU A 29 -13.48 9.83 12.19
N ILE A 30 -13.06 11.06 12.49
CA ILE A 30 -13.43 12.26 11.72
C ILE A 30 -12.97 12.11 10.27
N SER A 31 -11.72 11.69 10.06
CA SER A 31 -11.15 11.45 8.73
C SER A 31 -11.94 10.40 7.95
N MET A 32 -12.31 9.28 8.59
CA MET A 32 -13.13 8.23 7.98
C MET A 32 -14.55 8.70 7.66
N ASN A 33 -15.15 9.51 8.54
CA ASN A 33 -16.49 10.05 8.34
C ASN A 33 -16.54 11.04 7.16
N MET A 34 -15.56 11.96 7.06
CA MET A 34 -15.41 12.82 5.88
C MET A 34 -15.26 11.97 4.62
N GLY A 35 -14.46 10.91 4.71
CA GLY A 35 -14.17 10.00 3.62
C GLY A 35 -15.36 9.26 3.03
N HIS A 36 -16.45 9.08 3.78
CA HIS A 36 -17.67 8.43 3.28
C HIS A 36 -18.36 9.22 2.18
N SER A 37 -18.18 10.55 2.17
CA SER A 37 -18.76 11.45 1.16
C SER A 37 -17.90 11.62 -0.10
N ILE A 38 -16.68 11.08 -0.09
CA ILE A 38 -15.71 11.21 -1.18
C ILE A 38 -15.79 9.98 -2.08
N GLY A 39 -15.86 10.20 -3.39
CA GLY A 39 -15.92 9.14 -4.39
C GLY A 39 -16.53 9.61 -5.69
N GLY A 40 -16.62 8.71 -6.67
CA GLY A 40 -17.21 9.01 -7.96
C GLY A 40 -17.30 7.79 -8.87
N THR A 41 -17.67 8.03 -10.12
CA THR A 41 -17.66 7.04 -11.22
C THR A 41 -16.80 7.51 -12.40
N SER A 42 -16.07 8.60 -12.22
CA SER A 42 -15.10 9.17 -13.15
C SER A 42 -14.11 10.03 -12.39
N GLN A 43 -12.94 10.31 -12.98
CA GLN A 43 -11.97 11.23 -12.38
C GLN A 43 -12.59 12.60 -12.08
N ALA A 44 -13.41 13.14 -12.99
CA ALA A 44 -14.08 14.42 -12.78
C ALA A 44 -14.97 14.41 -11.53
N SER A 45 -15.86 13.41 -11.40
CA SER A 45 -16.74 13.30 -10.23
C SER A 45 -15.97 13.07 -8.92
N LEU A 46 -14.87 12.32 -8.97
CA LEU A 46 -13.98 12.14 -7.83
C LEU A 46 -13.37 13.47 -7.38
N VAL A 47 -12.80 14.25 -8.31
CA VAL A 47 -12.20 15.55 -7.99
C VAL A 47 -13.22 16.50 -7.40
N GLU A 48 -14.42 16.60 -7.99
CA GLU A 48 -15.48 17.47 -7.45
C GLU A 48 -15.91 17.04 -6.04
N SER A 49 -15.93 15.74 -5.74
CA SER A 49 -16.20 15.25 -4.38
C SER A 49 -15.11 15.66 -3.37
N LEU A 50 -13.83 15.62 -3.77
CA LEU A 50 -12.69 16.04 -2.94
C LEU A 50 -12.72 17.54 -2.66
N VAL A 51 -13.07 18.35 -3.66
CA VAL A 51 -13.23 19.80 -3.52
C VAL A 51 -14.41 20.12 -2.59
N LYS A 52 -15.56 19.49 -2.80
CA LYS A 52 -16.76 19.68 -1.96
C LYS A 52 -16.52 19.28 -0.51
N ALA A 53 -15.72 18.24 -0.27
CA ALA A 53 -15.34 17.80 1.07
C ALA A 53 -14.31 18.73 1.76
N GLY A 54 -13.78 19.75 1.06
CA GLY A 54 -12.78 20.67 1.60
C GLY A 54 -11.39 20.05 1.75
N VAL A 55 -11.15 18.89 1.14
CA VAL A 55 -9.87 18.18 1.21
C VAL A 55 -8.90 18.68 0.14
N LEU A 56 -9.43 19.02 -1.05
CA LEU A 56 -8.66 19.52 -2.18
C LEU A 56 -9.06 20.97 -2.44
N THR A 57 -8.25 21.91 -1.98
CA THR A 57 -8.59 23.33 -1.83
C THR A 57 -7.77 24.24 -2.73
N THR A 58 -6.53 23.88 -3.06
CA THR A 58 -5.63 24.74 -3.83
C THR A 58 -5.89 24.58 -5.34
N PRO A 59 -6.21 25.66 -6.09
CA PRO A 59 -6.61 25.55 -7.51
C PRO A 59 -5.62 24.81 -8.41
N ARG A 60 -4.31 25.09 -8.26
CA ARG A 60 -3.26 24.42 -9.04
C ARG A 60 -3.19 22.92 -8.74
N VAL A 61 -3.46 22.51 -7.49
CA VAL A 61 -3.52 21.09 -7.11
C VAL A 61 -4.78 20.44 -7.67
N GLN A 62 -5.92 21.14 -7.66
CA GLN A 62 -7.14 20.67 -8.32
C GLN A 62 -6.89 20.40 -9.80
N ASP A 63 -6.20 21.30 -10.51
CA ASP A 63 -5.88 21.12 -11.93
C ASP A 63 -4.97 19.92 -12.19
N VAL A 64 -4.01 19.65 -11.29
CA VAL A 64 -3.20 18.43 -11.34
C VAL A 64 -4.06 17.19 -11.17
N PHE A 65 -4.98 17.19 -10.20
CA PHE A 65 -5.89 16.06 -9.97
C PHE A 65 -6.87 15.85 -11.13
N ARG A 66 -7.29 16.92 -11.82
CA ARG A 66 -8.11 16.81 -13.04
C ARG A 66 -7.35 16.19 -14.21
N LYS A 67 -6.03 16.41 -14.29
CA LYS A 67 -5.15 15.85 -15.33
C LYS A 67 -4.74 14.40 -15.07
N LEU A 68 -4.77 13.94 -13.82
CA LEU A 68 -4.34 12.60 -13.41
C LEU A 68 -5.53 11.69 -13.17
N ASP A 69 -5.93 10.91 -14.17
CA ASP A 69 -6.96 9.89 -13.97
C ASP A 69 -6.43 8.78 -13.07
N ARG A 70 -7.02 8.64 -11.87
CA ARG A 70 -6.67 7.59 -10.91
C ARG A 70 -6.77 6.18 -11.52
N GLY A 71 -7.67 5.98 -12.48
CA GLY A 71 -7.85 4.72 -13.20
C GLY A 71 -6.58 4.25 -13.90
N ASP A 72 -5.76 5.17 -14.43
CA ASP A 72 -4.50 4.86 -15.11
C ASP A 72 -3.42 4.31 -14.15
N PHE A 73 -3.59 4.53 -12.85
CA PHE A 73 -2.63 4.15 -11.80
C PHE A 73 -3.04 2.87 -11.04
N THR A 74 -4.09 2.19 -11.49
CA THR A 74 -4.54 0.92 -10.92
C THR A 74 -3.81 -0.27 -11.56
N LEU A 75 -3.61 -1.35 -10.78
CA LEU A 75 -2.99 -2.58 -11.30
C LEU A 75 -3.93 -3.36 -12.22
N HIS A 76 -5.21 -3.41 -11.87
CA HIS A 76 -6.24 -4.12 -12.61
C HIS A 76 -7.42 -3.20 -12.90
N PRO A 77 -8.00 -3.26 -14.11
CA PRO A 77 -9.27 -2.61 -14.39
C PRO A 77 -10.33 -3.07 -13.38
N SER A 78 -11.06 -2.11 -12.83
CA SER A 78 -12.18 -2.35 -11.93
C SER A 78 -13.37 -1.52 -12.41
N PRO A 79 -14.62 -1.84 -12.01
CA PRO A 79 -15.76 -0.96 -12.25
C PRO A 79 -15.45 0.48 -11.79
N PRO A 80 -16.02 1.51 -12.45
CA PRO A 80 -15.72 2.90 -12.08
C PRO A 80 -16.03 3.22 -10.62
N GLU A 81 -17.12 2.69 -10.06
CA GLU A 81 -17.49 2.85 -8.65
C GLU A 81 -16.42 2.33 -7.68
N ASP A 82 -15.64 1.32 -8.11
CA ASP A 82 -14.54 0.77 -7.31
C ASP A 82 -13.23 1.54 -7.52
N THR A 83 -12.97 1.94 -8.76
CA THR A 83 -11.76 2.65 -9.17
C THR A 83 -11.67 4.03 -8.50
N TYR A 84 -12.80 4.74 -8.44
CA TYR A 84 -12.90 6.11 -7.94
C TYR A 84 -13.51 6.18 -6.52
N ALA A 85 -13.73 5.05 -5.84
CA ALA A 85 -14.12 5.05 -4.43
C ALA A 85 -12.99 5.59 -3.54
N ASN A 86 -13.36 6.23 -2.42
CA ASN A 86 -12.39 6.66 -1.42
C ASN A 86 -11.86 5.51 -0.55
N ARG A 87 -11.16 4.57 -1.18
CA ARG A 87 -10.57 3.40 -0.52
C ARG A 87 -9.21 3.03 -1.13
N PRO A 88 -8.33 2.38 -0.36
CA PRO A 88 -7.09 1.87 -0.93
C PRO A 88 -7.40 0.73 -1.90
N LEU A 89 -6.64 0.66 -3.01
CA LEU A 89 -6.73 -0.44 -3.98
C LEU A 89 -5.41 -1.19 -4.02
N LYS A 90 -5.44 -2.53 -4.04
CA LYS A 90 -4.22 -3.35 -4.07
C LYS A 90 -3.46 -3.14 -5.37
N ILE A 91 -2.15 -2.97 -5.27
CA ILE A 91 -1.24 -2.78 -6.41
C ILE A 91 -0.11 -3.80 -6.41
N GLY A 92 -0.37 -5.00 -5.92
CA GLY A 92 0.61 -6.06 -5.79
C GLY A 92 0.31 -6.89 -4.55
N THR A 93 1.35 -7.51 -4.02
CA THR A 93 1.23 -8.45 -2.91
C THR A 93 1.17 -7.74 -1.56
N ILE A 94 1.99 -6.69 -1.41
CA ILE A 94 2.20 -6.01 -0.14
C ILE A 94 1.78 -4.54 -0.15
N ALA A 95 1.37 -3.98 -1.29
CA ALA A 95 1.15 -2.55 -1.46
C ALA A 95 -0.28 -2.19 -1.92
N THR A 96 -0.72 -0.99 -1.56
CA THR A 96 -1.95 -0.38 -2.05
C THR A 96 -1.67 1.00 -2.63
N ILE A 97 -2.37 1.39 -3.69
CA ILE A 97 -2.55 2.82 -3.97
C ILE A 97 -3.41 3.42 -2.85
N SER A 98 -2.94 4.50 -2.23
CA SER A 98 -3.62 5.15 -1.11
C SER A 98 -4.99 5.71 -1.53
N THR A 99 -5.82 6.08 -0.56
CA THR A 99 -7.12 6.70 -0.85
C THR A 99 -6.93 8.01 -1.63
N PRO A 100 -7.87 8.40 -2.51
CA PRO A 100 -7.89 9.71 -3.13
C PRO A 100 -7.78 10.85 -2.11
N GLN A 101 -8.47 10.74 -0.97
CA GLN A 101 -8.39 11.70 0.13
C GLN A 101 -6.96 11.82 0.67
N GLN A 102 -6.27 10.70 0.95
CA GLN A 102 -4.90 10.73 1.45
C GLN A 102 -3.95 11.40 0.46
N HIS A 103 -4.07 11.10 -0.83
CA HIS A 103 -3.26 11.77 -1.86
C HIS A 103 -3.52 13.27 -1.90
N ALA A 104 -4.78 13.70 -1.83
CA ALA A 104 -5.14 15.12 -1.80
C ALA A 104 -4.57 15.82 -0.55
N GLN A 105 -4.73 15.23 0.64
CA GLN A 105 -4.19 15.81 1.88
C GLN A 105 -2.67 15.93 1.85
N VAL A 106 -1.97 14.89 1.39
CA VAL A 106 -0.50 14.89 1.32
C VAL A 106 0.00 15.92 0.32
N ILE A 107 -0.59 15.99 -0.87
CA ILE A 107 -0.11 16.92 -1.89
C ILE A 107 -0.38 18.37 -1.49
N GLU A 108 -1.51 18.67 -0.83
CA GLU A 108 -1.82 20.02 -0.31
C GLU A 108 -0.79 20.45 0.74
N LEU A 109 -0.32 19.53 1.59
CA LEU A 109 0.76 19.80 2.55
C LEU A 109 2.12 20.03 1.88
N LEU A 110 2.33 19.47 0.69
CA LEU A 110 3.60 19.56 -0.05
C LEU A 110 3.61 20.68 -1.09
N GLU A 111 2.45 21.13 -1.58
CA GLU A 111 2.29 22.12 -2.64
C GLU A 111 3.20 23.35 -2.48
N PRO A 112 3.33 23.97 -1.29
CA PRO A 112 4.17 25.16 -1.15
C PRO A 112 5.63 24.92 -1.53
N HIS A 113 6.09 23.66 -1.47
CA HIS A 113 7.46 23.24 -1.75
C HIS A 113 7.62 22.55 -3.12
N LEU A 114 6.56 22.49 -3.93
CA LEU A 114 6.55 21.89 -5.27
C LEU A 114 6.40 22.97 -6.34
N GLN A 115 7.42 23.82 -6.48
CA GLN A 115 7.45 24.90 -7.47
C GLN A 115 8.15 24.50 -8.77
N PRO A 116 7.89 25.19 -9.89
CA PRO A 116 8.56 24.90 -11.14
C PRO A 116 10.08 24.93 -10.98
N GLY A 117 10.78 23.88 -11.41
CA GLY A 117 12.25 23.77 -11.26
C GLY A 117 12.71 23.04 -10.01
N HIS A 118 11.83 22.75 -9.05
CA HIS A 118 12.20 22.06 -7.83
C HIS A 118 12.58 20.60 -8.04
N ALA A 119 13.47 20.11 -7.19
CA ALA A 119 13.83 18.70 -7.06
C ALA A 119 13.02 18.05 -5.93
N ALA A 120 12.30 16.98 -6.23
CA ALA A 120 11.48 16.26 -5.26
C ALA A 120 11.74 14.76 -5.26
N ILE A 121 11.36 14.09 -4.17
CA ILE A 121 11.48 12.64 -4.02
C ILE A 121 10.24 12.06 -3.35
N ASP A 122 9.79 10.91 -3.85
CA ASP A 122 8.64 10.14 -3.36
C ASP A 122 9.08 8.73 -3.02
N VAL A 123 9.17 8.40 -1.73
CA VAL A 123 9.64 7.10 -1.23
C VAL A 123 8.48 6.21 -0.83
N GLY A 124 8.49 4.97 -1.33
CA GLY A 124 7.32 4.11 -1.35
C GLY A 124 6.35 4.57 -2.43
N CYS A 125 6.85 4.93 -3.61
CA CYS A 125 6.04 5.54 -4.68
C CYS A 125 4.94 4.61 -5.23
N GLY A 126 5.08 3.29 -5.06
CA GLY A 126 4.06 2.31 -5.37
C GLY A 126 3.51 2.45 -6.79
N SER A 127 2.25 2.87 -6.91
CA SER A 127 1.57 3.04 -8.21
C SER A 127 2.16 4.15 -9.09
N GLY A 128 2.94 5.08 -8.52
CA GLY A 128 3.44 6.28 -9.17
C GLY A 128 2.47 7.46 -9.21
N TYR A 129 1.26 7.35 -8.66
CA TYR A 129 0.24 8.42 -8.73
C TYR A 129 0.72 9.72 -8.07
N LEU A 130 1.27 9.64 -6.86
CA LEU A 130 1.71 10.85 -6.15
C LEU A 130 3.00 11.42 -6.76
N THR A 131 3.93 10.55 -7.17
CA THR A 131 5.11 10.94 -7.96
C THR A 131 4.71 11.73 -9.22
N ALA A 132 3.69 11.27 -9.94
CA ALA A 132 3.13 11.95 -11.10
C ALA A 132 2.51 13.31 -10.76
N ALA A 133 1.78 13.41 -9.64
CA ALA A 133 1.23 14.67 -9.16
C ALA A 133 2.33 15.68 -8.82
N MET A 134 3.37 15.23 -8.13
CA MET A 134 4.55 16.04 -7.82
C MET A 134 5.26 16.50 -9.11
N ALA A 135 5.38 15.61 -10.11
CA ALA A 135 6.03 15.93 -11.39
C ALA A 135 5.28 17.01 -12.17
N LEU A 136 3.95 16.96 -12.19
CA LEU A 136 3.13 18.01 -12.81
C LEU A 136 3.24 19.35 -12.07
N LEU A 137 3.45 19.34 -10.76
CA LEU A 137 3.66 20.57 -9.98
C LEU A 137 5.05 21.15 -10.24
N VAL A 138 6.12 20.37 -10.15
CA VAL A 138 7.49 20.91 -10.39
C VAL A 138 7.79 21.24 -11.86
N GLY A 139 6.90 20.84 -12.78
CA GLY A 139 6.96 21.20 -14.19
C GLY A 139 8.18 20.65 -14.93
N ASP A 140 8.31 21.02 -16.20
CA ASP A 140 9.33 20.47 -17.10
C ASP A 140 10.77 20.85 -16.73
N SER A 141 10.95 21.93 -15.98
CA SER A 141 12.26 22.36 -15.46
C SER A 141 12.64 21.69 -14.14
N GLY A 142 11.70 21.02 -13.48
CA GLY A 142 11.92 20.31 -12.22
C GLY A 142 12.25 18.83 -12.42
N HIS A 143 12.41 18.13 -11.30
CA HIS A 143 12.71 16.70 -11.32
C HIS A 143 12.08 15.98 -10.13
N VAL A 144 11.53 14.79 -10.35
CA VAL A 144 11.01 13.94 -9.27
C VAL A 144 11.66 12.56 -9.31
N THR A 145 12.18 12.11 -8.17
CA THR A 145 12.67 10.73 -8.02
C THR A 145 11.59 9.89 -7.34
N GLY A 146 11.03 8.91 -8.03
CA GLY A 146 10.18 7.87 -7.45
C GLY A 146 11.03 6.71 -6.95
N VAL A 147 10.90 6.35 -5.68
CA VAL A 147 11.66 5.27 -5.03
C VAL A 147 10.72 4.21 -4.51
N ASP A 148 11.00 2.95 -4.83
CA ASP A 148 10.30 1.81 -4.25
C ASP A 148 11.27 0.65 -4.06
N ILE A 149 11.04 -0.16 -3.03
CA ILE A 149 11.85 -1.32 -2.74
C ILE A 149 11.47 -2.51 -3.62
N VAL A 150 10.25 -2.54 -4.15
CA VAL A 150 9.72 -3.64 -4.94
C VAL A 150 9.87 -3.34 -6.44
N PRO A 151 10.73 -4.07 -7.19
CA PRO A 151 10.96 -3.80 -8.61
C PRO A 151 9.69 -3.83 -9.47
N SER A 152 8.77 -4.76 -9.21
CA SER A 152 7.50 -4.84 -9.96
C SER A 152 6.57 -3.64 -9.74
N LEU A 153 6.71 -2.92 -8.62
CA LEU A 153 5.98 -1.66 -8.40
C LEU A 153 6.58 -0.52 -9.23
N LEU A 154 7.90 -0.49 -9.41
CA LEU A 154 8.54 0.48 -10.32
C LEU A 154 8.16 0.23 -11.78
N GLU A 155 8.07 -1.04 -12.20
CA GLU A 155 7.56 -1.38 -13.54
C GLU A 155 6.08 -0.99 -13.69
N LEU A 156 5.28 -1.11 -12.63
CA LEU A 156 3.89 -0.64 -12.62
C LEU A 156 3.84 0.88 -12.74
N SER A 157 4.63 1.62 -11.94
CA SER A 157 4.63 3.08 -11.93
C SER A 157 5.06 3.67 -13.28
N GLN A 158 6.11 3.11 -13.89
CA GLN A 158 6.56 3.47 -15.24
C GLN A 158 5.47 3.28 -16.28
N ARG A 159 4.80 2.11 -16.25
CA ARG A 159 3.68 1.83 -17.18
C ARG A 159 2.51 2.79 -16.96
N ASN A 160 2.17 3.10 -15.72
CA ASN A 160 1.05 3.99 -15.40
C ASN A 160 1.32 5.42 -15.85
N VAL A 161 2.51 5.96 -15.58
CA VAL A 161 2.93 7.30 -16.04
C VAL A 161 2.95 7.38 -17.57
N ALA A 162 3.39 6.32 -18.25
CA ALA A 162 3.35 6.25 -19.71
C ALA A 162 1.91 6.27 -20.28
N LYS A 163 0.95 5.56 -19.64
CA LYS A 163 -0.48 5.61 -20.02
C LYS A 163 -1.06 7.01 -19.83
N ALA A 164 -0.72 7.66 -18.72
CA ALA A 164 -1.17 9.01 -18.39
C ALA A 164 -0.51 10.11 -19.25
N LYS A 165 0.46 9.76 -20.11
CA LYS A 165 1.16 10.67 -21.04
C LYS A 165 1.81 11.88 -20.35
N LEU A 166 2.42 11.63 -19.20
CA LEU A 166 3.04 12.68 -18.37
C LEU A 166 4.47 13.01 -18.81
N PRO A 167 4.99 14.20 -18.44
CA PRO A 167 6.33 14.64 -18.82
C PRO A 167 7.44 13.74 -18.29
N SER A 168 8.58 13.73 -18.99
CA SER A 168 9.74 12.86 -18.73
C SER A 168 10.63 13.30 -17.56
N THR A 169 10.08 14.02 -16.57
CA THR A 169 10.83 14.60 -15.44
C THR A 169 10.98 13.65 -14.26
N ILE A 170 10.64 12.36 -14.43
CA ILE A 170 10.64 11.36 -13.37
C ILE A 170 11.77 10.35 -13.56
N THR A 171 12.59 10.16 -12.52
CA THR A 171 13.51 9.03 -12.41
C THR A 171 12.96 7.98 -11.43
N TRP A 172 13.10 6.70 -11.76
CA TRP A 172 12.68 5.60 -10.89
C TRP A 172 13.88 4.88 -10.31
N LYS A 173 13.89 4.62 -9.00
CA LYS A 173 15.01 3.99 -8.31
C LYS A 173 14.54 2.85 -7.39
N ALA A 174 15.12 1.67 -7.59
CA ALA A 174 14.95 0.55 -6.67
C ALA A 174 15.78 0.77 -5.41
N SER A 175 15.12 0.92 -4.26
CA SER A 175 15.77 1.13 -2.96
C SER A 175 14.77 0.96 -1.81
N SER A 176 15.27 0.56 -0.64
CA SER A 176 14.52 0.57 0.62
C SER A 176 14.17 1.97 1.13
N GLY A 177 14.53 3.03 0.41
CA GLY A 177 14.35 4.41 0.87
C GLY A 177 15.47 4.85 1.81
N LYS A 178 16.14 3.95 2.55
CA LYS A 178 17.28 4.32 3.42
C LYS A 178 18.46 4.87 2.63
N SER A 179 18.68 4.38 1.40
CA SER A 179 19.76 4.89 0.55
C SER A 179 19.49 6.29 -0.04
N ILE A 180 18.29 6.86 0.14
CA ILE A 180 18.03 8.27 -0.23
C ILE A 180 18.77 9.24 0.70
N LEU A 181 19.15 8.79 1.90
CA LEU A 181 19.95 9.54 2.87
C LEU A 181 21.43 9.62 2.47
N THR A 182 21.73 9.58 1.16
CA THR A 182 23.10 9.70 0.68
C THR A 182 23.61 11.12 0.99
N PRO A 183 24.77 11.28 1.66
CA PRO A 183 25.33 12.60 1.93
C PRO A 183 25.51 13.42 0.64
N GLY A 184 25.11 14.70 0.67
CA GLY A 184 25.28 15.63 -0.44
C GLY A 184 24.14 15.66 -1.48
N VAL A 185 23.10 14.84 -1.31
CA VAL A 185 21.89 14.91 -2.14
C VAL A 185 20.75 15.54 -1.34
N THR A 186 20.25 16.67 -1.82
CA THR A 186 19.17 17.43 -1.17
C THR A 186 17.96 17.61 -2.09
N TYR A 187 16.80 17.90 -1.49
CA TYR A 187 15.54 18.07 -2.20
C TYR A 187 14.77 19.27 -1.67
N ASP A 188 13.99 19.92 -2.52
CA ASP A 188 13.02 20.94 -2.12
C ASP A 188 11.79 20.28 -1.48
N CYS A 189 11.42 19.08 -1.92
CA CYS A 189 10.26 18.36 -1.41
C CYS A 189 10.53 16.87 -1.22
N ILE A 190 10.23 16.35 -0.03
CA ILE A 190 10.36 14.93 0.31
C ILE A 190 8.99 14.39 0.74
N HIS A 191 8.53 13.32 0.11
CA HIS A 191 7.42 12.53 0.57
C HIS A 191 7.89 11.12 0.95
N ILE A 192 7.48 10.65 2.12
CA ILE A 192 7.66 9.27 2.54
C ILE A 192 6.28 8.63 2.70
N GLY A 193 5.88 7.83 1.71
CA GLY A 193 4.59 7.13 1.64
C GLY A 193 4.47 5.90 2.53
N VAL A 194 5.51 5.63 3.31
CA VAL A 194 5.60 4.54 4.29
C VAL A 194 5.96 5.10 5.67
N ALA A 195 5.55 4.40 6.73
CA ALA A 195 5.80 4.83 8.09
C ALA A 195 7.27 4.61 8.49
N VAL A 196 7.85 5.60 9.15
CA VAL A 196 9.12 5.48 9.87
C VAL A 196 8.85 5.34 11.37
N GLU A 197 9.76 4.71 12.10
CA GLU A 197 9.49 4.30 13.49
C GLU A 197 10.10 5.25 14.54
N SER A 198 10.95 6.20 14.15
CA SER A 198 11.66 7.10 15.08
C SER A 198 11.74 8.54 14.60
N MET A 199 11.80 9.48 15.55
CA MET A 199 12.04 10.90 15.25
C MET A 199 13.43 11.12 14.66
N ASP A 200 14.44 10.33 15.08
CA ASP A 200 15.79 10.40 14.51
C ASP A 200 15.80 10.15 13.00
N HIS A 201 14.95 9.23 12.50
CA HIS A 201 14.77 9.05 11.06
C HIS A 201 14.12 10.26 10.40
N VAL A 202 13.13 10.89 11.04
CA VAL A 202 12.51 12.13 10.55
C VAL A 202 13.53 13.27 10.49
N ASP A 203 14.40 13.38 11.51
CA ASP A 203 15.48 14.37 11.56
C ASP A 203 16.53 14.14 10.47
N ALA A 204 16.92 12.89 10.24
CA ALA A 204 17.81 12.53 9.14
C ALA A 204 17.23 12.92 7.77
N LEU A 205 15.94 12.67 7.55
CA LEU A 205 15.24 13.09 6.33
C LEU A 205 15.16 14.63 6.21
N ALA A 206 14.84 15.32 7.29
CA ALA A 206 14.75 16.78 7.34
C ALA A 206 16.11 17.46 7.05
N SER A 207 17.22 16.80 7.40
CA SER A 207 18.56 17.29 7.10
C SER A 207 18.80 17.43 5.59
N GLN A 208 18.15 16.60 4.77
CA GLN A 208 18.26 16.59 3.30
C GLN A 208 17.35 17.61 2.61
N LEU A 209 16.57 18.39 3.35
CA LEU A 209 15.79 19.49 2.77
C LEU A 209 16.71 20.65 2.37
N ASN A 210 16.47 21.20 1.18
CA ASN A 210 16.97 22.52 0.80
C ASN A 210 16.35 23.61 1.70
N PRO A 211 16.95 24.82 1.77
CA PRO A 211 16.27 25.98 2.31
C PRO A 211 14.89 26.17 1.67
N ASN A 212 13.87 26.50 2.47
CA ASN A 212 12.46 26.55 2.06
C ASN A 212 11.84 25.20 1.66
N GLY A 213 12.54 24.07 1.91
CA GLY A 213 12.06 22.74 1.58
C GLY A 213 11.02 22.19 2.57
N GLY A 214 10.29 21.16 2.14
CA GLY A 214 9.25 20.51 2.93
C GLY A 214 9.27 18.99 2.88
N LEU A 215 8.89 18.37 3.99
CA LEU A 215 8.78 16.93 4.14
C LEU A 215 7.40 16.54 4.69
N VAL A 216 6.80 15.47 4.16
CA VAL A 216 5.65 14.79 4.76
C VAL A 216 5.98 13.32 4.96
N VAL A 217 5.75 12.82 6.18
CA VAL A 217 6.09 11.44 6.59
C VAL A 217 5.15 10.97 7.70
N ALA A 218 4.78 9.69 7.68
CA ALA A 218 4.09 9.06 8.80
C ALA A 218 5.11 8.56 9.84
N LEU A 219 4.90 8.90 11.12
CA LEU A 219 5.70 8.45 12.25
C LEU A 219 4.87 7.50 13.12
N GLY A 220 5.35 6.27 13.29
CA GLY A 220 4.75 5.25 14.14
C GLY A 220 5.03 3.83 13.65
N TYR A 221 4.60 2.85 14.43
CA TYR A 221 4.84 1.43 14.13
C TYR A 221 3.81 0.87 13.14
N ALA A 222 4.20 -0.18 12.43
CA ALA A 222 3.29 -0.94 11.57
C ALA A 222 2.13 -1.54 12.39
N GLY A 223 0.92 -1.51 11.82
CA GLY A 223 -0.26 -2.12 12.45
C GLY A 223 -0.83 -1.33 13.64
N ALA A 224 -0.28 -0.15 13.92
CA ALA A 224 -0.82 0.82 14.87
C ALA A 224 -1.17 2.13 14.14
N GLU A 225 -1.98 2.96 14.80
CA GLU A 225 -2.22 4.33 14.37
C GLU A 225 -0.89 5.13 14.39
N GLN A 226 -0.64 5.88 13.33
CA GLN A 226 0.58 6.66 13.14
C GLN A 226 0.23 8.14 13.01
N THR A 227 1.19 9.01 13.29
CA THR A 227 1.02 10.46 13.13
C THR A 227 1.63 10.91 11.82
N LEU A 228 0.83 11.53 10.94
CA LEU A 228 1.35 12.23 9.78
C LEU A 228 2.00 13.53 10.22
N LEU A 229 3.29 13.68 9.96
CA LEU A 229 4.07 14.87 10.27
C LEU A 229 4.27 15.70 9.00
N LYS A 230 4.09 17.01 9.13
CA LYS A 230 4.61 18.01 8.18
C LYS A 230 5.86 18.63 8.78
N VAL A 231 6.94 18.62 8.02
CA VAL A 231 8.21 19.26 8.37
C VAL A 231 8.53 20.32 7.32
N ALA A 232 9.06 21.46 7.75
CA ALA A 232 9.51 22.53 6.86
C ALA A 232 10.86 23.08 7.33
N LYS A 233 11.73 23.39 6.37
CA LYS A 233 13.00 24.08 6.60
C LYS A 233 12.87 25.51 6.12
N SER A 234 13.12 26.49 7.00
CA SER A 234 13.14 27.90 6.59
C SER A 234 14.37 28.23 5.74
N GLU A 235 14.39 29.41 5.13
CA GLU A 235 15.56 29.91 4.43
C GLU A 235 16.80 29.98 5.34
N ALA A 236 16.63 30.32 6.62
CA ALA A 236 17.69 30.35 7.63
C ALA A 236 18.14 28.95 8.11
N GLY A 237 17.50 27.88 7.63
CA GLY A 237 17.81 26.50 7.99
C GLY A 237 17.10 25.97 9.24
N GLU A 238 16.18 26.74 9.82
CA GLU A 238 15.39 26.31 10.97
C GLU A 238 14.38 25.22 10.57
N ILE A 239 14.33 24.13 11.34
CA ILE A 239 13.40 23.02 11.11
C ILE A 239 12.20 23.14 12.04
N THR A 240 11.00 23.21 11.45
CA THR A 240 9.73 23.12 12.18
C THR A 240 9.04 21.79 11.86
N LYS A 241 8.40 21.18 12.88
CA LYS A 241 7.65 19.92 12.74
C LYS A 241 6.26 20.10 13.33
N ARG A 242 5.24 19.66 12.60
CA ARG A 242 3.83 19.76 13.01
C ARG A 242 3.14 18.41 12.81
N ALA A 243 2.49 17.91 13.85
CA ALA A 243 1.53 16.81 13.73
C ALA A 243 0.29 17.31 12.98
N VAL A 244 -0.11 16.57 11.93
CA VAL A 244 -1.22 16.96 11.06
C VAL A 244 -2.47 16.18 11.39
N MET A 245 -2.38 14.84 11.37
CA MET A 245 -3.50 13.94 11.58
C MET A 245 -3.00 12.51 11.78
N SER A 246 -3.90 11.64 12.19
CA SER A 246 -3.65 10.20 12.26
C SER A 246 -3.81 9.49 10.91
N VAL A 247 -2.93 8.53 10.64
CA VAL A 247 -2.88 7.77 9.38
C VAL A 247 -2.54 6.29 9.64
N LEU A 248 -2.78 5.46 8.62
CA LEU A 248 -2.38 4.05 8.56
C LEU A 248 -1.60 3.81 7.27
N CYS A 249 -0.28 3.89 7.37
CA CYS A 249 0.68 3.63 6.31
C CYS A 249 1.37 2.29 6.52
N GLN A 250 1.85 1.73 5.41
CA GLN A 250 2.71 0.54 5.42
C GLN A 250 4.08 0.91 5.99
N PRO A 251 4.79 -0.01 6.68
CA PRO A 251 6.10 0.31 7.22
C PRO A 251 7.17 0.47 6.14
N LEU A 252 8.18 1.29 6.43
CA LEU A 252 9.43 1.27 5.70
C LEU A 252 10.14 -0.06 5.95
N LEU A 253 10.45 -0.80 4.88
CA LEU A 253 11.09 -2.11 4.95
C LEU A 253 12.60 -2.00 4.68
N ASP A 254 13.38 -2.88 5.30
CA ASP A 254 14.82 -3.01 5.01
C ASP A 254 15.08 -3.72 3.68
N GLU A 255 14.28 -4.74 3.38
CA GLU A 255 14.43 -5.58 2.20
C GLU A 255 13.08 -5.77 1.51
N ALA A 256 13.12 -5.92 0.18
CA ALA A 256 11.92 -6.20 -0.58
C ALA A 256 11.33 -7.53 -0.08
N PRO A 257 10.02 -7.60 0.19
CA PRO A 257 9.41 -8.88 0.52
C PRO A 257 9.61 -9.83 -0.64
N ALA A 258 9.85 -11.11 -0.30
CA ALA A 258 9.96 -12.16 -1.30
C ALA A 258 8.74 -12.09 -2.23
N ALA A 259 8.99 -12.17 -3.54
CA ALA A 259 7.92 -12.26 -4.51
C ALA A 259 7.02 -13.43 -4.10
N LEU A 260 5.71 -13.19 -4.00
CA LEU A 260 4.80 -14.31 -3.82
C LEU A 260 4.99 -15.24 -5.02
N PRO A 261 4.98 -16.57 -4.80
CA PRO A 261 5.01 -17.49 -5.92
C PRO A 261 3.89 -17.11 -6.89
N PRO A 262 4.11 -17.20 -8.21
CA PRO A 262 3.09 -16.87 -9.19
C PRO A 262 1.80 -17.61 -8.81
N PRO A 263 0.63 -16.95 -8.87
CA PRO A 263 -0.62 -17.58 -8.47
C PRO A 263 -0.77 -18.89 -9.23
N GLU A 264 -0.94 -20.00 -8.50
CA GLU A 264 -1.05 -21.32 -9.12
C GLU A 264 -2.11 -21.27 -10.24
N THR A 265 -1.71 -21.66 -11.44
CA THR A 265 -2.67 -21.80 -12.53
C THR A 265 -3.69 -22.88 -12.17
N ARG A 266 -4.83 -22.92 -12.88
CA ARG A 266 -5.79 -24.03 -12.73
C ARG A 266 -5.10 -25.39 -12.91
N THR A 267 -4.15 -25.48 -13.83
CA THR A 267 -3.34 -26.68 -14.10
C THR A 267 -2.44 -27.03 -12.91
N ASP A 268 -1.78 -26.04 -12.29
CA ASP A 268 -0.92 -26.28 -11.14
C ASP A 268 -1.74 -26.71 -9.91
N LYS A 269 -2.88 -26.04 -9.66
CA LYS A 269 -3.83 -26.44 -8.61
C LYS A 269 -4.30 -27.89 -8.81
N LEU A 270 -4.62 -28.27 -10.04
CA LEU A 270 -5.05 -29.63 -10.36
C LEU A 270 -3.93 -30.64 -10.08
N ARG A 271 -2.69 -30.35 -10.50
CA ARG A 271 -1.52 -31.21 -10.24
C ARG A 271 -1.27 -31.39 -8.74
N ARG A 272 -1.33 -30.30 -7.96
CA ARG A 272 -1.13 -30.33 -6.51
C ARG A 272 -2.21 -31.17 -5.81
N VAL A 273 -3.49 -30.90 -6.08
CA VAL A 273 -4.60 -31.64 -5.46
C VAL A 273 -4.55 -33.13 -5.86
N GLN A 274 -4.12 -33.44 -7.08
CA GLN A 274 -3.94 -34.83 -7.51
C GLN A 274 -2.80 -35.53 -6.76
N ALA A 275 -1.66 -34.86 -6.58
CA ALA A 275 -0.56 -35.39 -5.77
C ALA A 275 -0.95 -35.58 -4.30
N GLU A 276 -1.73 -34.67 -3.72
CA GLU A 276 -2.25 -34.79 -2.34
C GLU A 276 -3.24 -35.97 -2.20
N LEU A 277 -4.09 -36.21 -3.20
CA LEU A 277 -4.97 -37.39 -3.25
C LEU A 277 -4.18 -38.69 -3.35
N GLU A 278 -3.11 -38.71 -4.17
CA GLU A 278 -2.21 -39.87 -4.30
C GLU A 278 -1.46 -40.15 -3.00
N ALA A 279 -0.95 -39.11 -2.33
CA ALA A 279 -0.28 -39.22 -1.04
C ALA A 279 -1.24 -39.73 0.05
N TRP A 280 -2.46 -39.18 0.12
CA TRP A 280 -3.48 -39.66 1.05
C TRP A 280 -3.80 -41.14 0.79
N LYS A 281 -3.96 -41.53 -0.48
CA LYS A 281 -4.22 -42.91 -0.87
C LYS A 281 -3.09 -43.85 -0.42
N ALA A 282 -1.84 -43.44 -0.60
CA ALA A 282 -0.69 -44.23 -0.16
C ALA A 282 -0.67 -44.44 1.37
N VAL A 283 -0.98 -43.39 2.15
CA VAL A 283 -1.11 -43.49 3.61
C VAL A 283 -2.26 -44.42 4.00
N PHE A 284 -3.40 -44.31 3.32
CA PHE A 284 -4.55 -45.18 3.56
C PHE A 284 -4.19 -46.65 3.33
N GLU A 285 -3.58 -46.96 2.18
CA GLU A 285 -3.18 -48.32 1.79
C GLU A 285 -2.16 -48.92 2.74
N ALA A 286 -1.17 -48.14 3.18
CA ALA A 286 -0.20 -48.58 4.18
C ALA A 286 -0.84 -48.87 5.55
N THR A 287 -1.92 -48.17 5.90
CA THR A 287 -2.58 -48.32 7.21
C THR A 287 -3.59 -49.46 7.23
N HIS A 288 -4.27 -49.71 6.11
CA HIS A 288 -5.41 -50.64 6.04
C HIS A 288 -5.13 -51.89 5.19
N GLU A 289 -3.94 -51.98 4.58
CA GLU A 289 -3.50 -53.07 3.70
C GLU A 289 -4.46 -53.34 2.52
N ARG A 290 -5.22 -52.31 2.11
CA ARG A 290 -6.16 -52.36 0.98
C ARG A 290 -6.33 -50.98 0.36
N ALA A 291 -6.77 -50.94 -0.90
CA ALA A 291 -7.19 -49.72 -1.55
C ALA A 291 -8.42 -49.08 -0.86
N PRO A 292 -8.51 -47.73 -0.81
CA PRO A 292 -9.69 -47.04 -0.29
C PRO A 292 -10.91 -47.25 -1.18
N THR A 293 -12.06 -47.46 -0.57
CA THR A 293 -13.36 -47.46 -1.24
C THR A 293 -13.90 -46.03 -1.36
N ARG A 294 -14.99 -45.85 -2.11
CA ARG A 294 -15.71 -44.58 -2.18
C ARG A 294 -16.16 -44.09 -0.81
N ASP A 295 -16.63 -45.00 0.05
CA ASP A 295 -17.12 -44.64 1.38
C ASP A 295 -15.97 -44.22 2.31
N ASP A 296 -14.80 -44.87 2.22
CA ASP A 296 -13.61 -44.45 2.96
C ASP A 296 -13.22 -43.01 2.61
N MET A 297 -13.21 -42.69 1.32
CA MET A 297 -12.87 -41.34 0.82
C MET A 297 -13.90 -40.27 1.22
N LEU A 298 -15.19 -40.62 1.28
CA LEU A 298 -16.26 -39.67 1.64
C LEU A 298 -16.36 -39.44 3.14
N ASN A 299 -15.92 -40.41 3.95
CA ASN A 299 -15.96 -40.34 5.41
C ASN A 299 -14.64 -39.81 6.02
N ASP A 300 -13.55 -39.82 5.26
CA ASP A 300 -12.30 -39.16 5.62
C ASP A 300 -12.37 -37.65 5.30
N ALA A 301 -12.15 -36.82 6.32
CA ALA A 301 -12.28 -35.37 6.19
C ALA A 301 -11.28 -34.74 5.20
N VAL A 302 -10.09 -35.33 5.08
CA VAL A 302 -9.02 -34.85 4.19
C VAL A 302 -9.34 -35.25 2.75
N ALA A 303 -9.63 -36.53 2.50
CA ALA A 303 -9.96 -37.02 1.17
C ALA A 303 -11.21 -36.35 0.58
N LYS A 304 -12.23 -36.15 1.41
CA LYS A 304 -13.47 -35.48 1.00
C LYS A 304 -13.23 -34.06 0.52
N GLU A 305 -12.41 -33.29 1.23
CA GLU A 305 -12.09 -31.92 0.85
C GLU A 305 -11.23 -31.88 -0.42
N LEU A 306 -10.21 -32.73 -0.51
CA LEU A 306 -9.36 -32.83 -1.71
C LEU A 306 -10.17 -33.20 -2.96
N PHE A 307 -11.11 -34.13 -2.84
CA PHE A 307 -11.97 -34.52 -3.97
C PHE A 307 -12.93 -33.41 -4.38
N ALA A 308 -13.48 -32.66 -3.41
CA ALA A 308 -14.31 -31.49 -3.69
C ALA A 308 -13.52 -30.40 -4.44
N GLN A 309 -12.27 -30.17 -4.04
CA GLN A 309 -11.36 -29.26 -4.76
C GLN A 309 -11.06 -29.75 -6.17
N PHE A 310 -10.72 -31.03 -6.33
CA PHE A 310 -10.44 -31.64 -7.63
C PHE A 310 -11.64 -31.53 -8.59
N ALA A 311 -12.85 -31.81 -8.10
CA ALA A 311 -14.08 -31.72 -8.90
C ALA A 311 -14.41 -30.28 -9.33
N ARG A 312 -14.17 -29.29 -8.46
CA ARG A 312 -14.33 -27.86 -8.81
C ARG A 312 -13.33 -27.42 -9.87
N LEU A 313 -12.08 -27.89 -9.79
CA LEU A 313 -11.01 -27.55 -10.73
C LEU A 313 -11.14 -28.23 -12.11
N ARG A 314 -12.00 -29.24 -12.25
CA ARG A 314 -12.30 -29.90 -13.53
C ARG A 314 -13.47 -29.28 -14.32
N LYS A 315 -14.30 -28.45 -13.68
CA LYS A 315 -15.30 -27.61 -14.37
C LYS A 315 -14.60 -26.37 -14.91
#